data_AF-T1B0R2-F1
#
_entry.id   AF-T1B0R2-F1
#
_cell.length_a   1.000
_cell.length_b   1.000
_cell.length_c   1.000
_cell.angle_alpha   90.00
_cell.angle_beta   90.00
_cell.angle_gamma   90.00
#
_symmetry.space_group_name_H-M   'P 1'
#
loop_
_entity.id
_entity.type
_entity.pdbx_description
1 polymer ?
#
loop_
_entity_poly.entity_id
_entity_poly.type
_entity_poly.pdbx_seq_one_letter_code
_entity_poly.pdbx_strand_id
1 'polypeptide(L)' 'AEEAVMLRSIRKRLGLSQKAAAELTGGGHNAFSRYERGEARPMPAVINLFSLLDRHPELLGELAEAPSRTNVS' A
#
# COMPACT_ATOMS: atom_id res chain seq x y z
N ALA A 1 13.80 7.65 0.00
CA ALA A 1 14.56 6.66 0.79
C ALA A 1 13.86 6.41 2.11
N GLU A 2 13.66 7.44 2.94
CA GLU A 2 12.95 7.34 4.22
C GLU A 2 11.50 6.85 4.10
N GLU A 3 10.71 7.44 3.19
CA GLU A 3 9.33 7.02 2.89
C GLU A 3 9.21 5.55 2.46
N ALA A 4 10.19 5.06 1.69
CA ALA A 4 10.21 3.67 1.24
C ALA A 4 10.49 2.70 2.40
N VAL A 5 11.37 3.09 3.32
CA VAL A 5 11.66 2.33 4.54
C VAL A 5 10.44 2.31 5.46
N MET A 6 9.78 3.46 5.64
CA MET A 6 8.53 3.58 6.39
C MET A 6 7.44 2.66 5.81
N LEU A 7 7.17 2.77 4.50
CA LEU A 7 6.19 1.93 3.82
C LEU A 7 6.48 0.44 3.99
N ARG A 8 7.75 0.04 3.83
CA ARG A 8 8.16 -1.35 4.03
C ARG A 8 7.91 -1.83 5.46
N SER A 9 8.20 -0.99 6.46
CA SER A 9 7.97 -1.31 7.88
C SER A 9 6.49 -1.51 8.17
N ILE A 10 5.66 -0.53 7.80
CA ILE A 10 4.20 -0.57 7.99
C ILE A 10 3.60 -1.79 7.27
N ARG A 11 3.94 -1.99 5.99
CA ARG A 11 3.47 -3.12 5.18
C ARG A 11 3.70 -4.46 5.88
N LYS A 12 4.90 -4.67 6.43
CA LYS A 12 5.24 -5.90 7.15
C LYS A 12 4.45 -6.04 8.45
N ARG A 13 4.23 -4.95 9.19
CA ARG A 13 3.45 -4.94 10.45
C ARG A 13 1.97 -5.27 10.21
N LEU A 14 1.45 -4.81 9.07
CA LEU A 14 0.11 -5.11 8.58
C LEU A 14 -0.01 -6.51 7.94
N GLY A 15 1.08 -7.29 7.88
CA GLY A 15 1.06 -8.64 7.29
C GLY A 15 0.88 -8.68 5.76
N LEU A 16 1.06 -7.56 5.07
CA LEU A 16 0.79 -7.46 3.63
C LEU A 16 2.01 -7.89 2.81
N SER A 17 1.77 -8.67 1.75
CA SER A 17 2.76 -8.85 0.68
C SER A 17 2.89 -7.56 -0.16
N GLN A 18 3.97 -7.42 -0.94
CA GLN A 18 4.11 -6.29 -1.86
C GLN A 18 2.97 -6.26 -2.89
N LYS A 19 2.49 -7.44 -3.32
CA LYS A 19 1.35 -7.59 -4.24
C LYS A 19 0.05 -7.11 -3.58
N ALA A 20 -0.27 -7.59 -2.38
CA ALA A 20 -1.48 -7.20 -1.65
C ALA A 20 -1.50 -5.69 -1.36
N ALA A 21 -0.35 -5.12 -0.98
CA ALA A 21 -0.20 -3.68 -0.80
C ALA A 21 -0.42 -2.89 -2.10
N ALA A 22 0.06 -3.40 -3.24
CA ALA A 22 -0.13 -2.78 -4.55
C ALA A 22 -1.59 -2.84 -5.04
N GLU A 23 -2.28 -3.95 -4.77
CA GLU A 23 -3.71 -4.13 -5.05
C GLU A 23 -4.54 -3.16 -4.21
N LEU A 24 -4.23 -3.03 -2.91
CA LEU A 24 -4.87 -2.10 -1.99
C LEU A 24 -4.77 -0.64 -2.46
N THR A 25 -3.63 -0.23 -3.02
CA THR A 25 -3.39 1.17 -3.40
C THR A 25 -3.61 1.48 -4.88
N GLY A 26 -3.93 0.48 -5.71
CA GLY A 26 -4.15 0.68 -7.16
C GLY A 26 -2.90 1.09 -7.96
N GLY A 27 -1.70 0.70 -7.52
CA GLY A 27 -0.42 1.14 -8.11
C GLY A 27 0.17 0.24 -9.20
N GLY A 28 -0.52 -0.86 -9.55
CA GLY A 28 0.01 -1.94 -10.39
C GLY A 28 0.96 -2.87 -9.63
N HIS A 29 1.05 -4.13 -10.07
CA HIS A 29 1.63 -5.25 -9.30
C HIS A 29 3.07 -5.07 -8.78
N ASN A 30 3.87 -4.18 -9.40
CA ASN A 30 5.28 -3.94 -9.04
C ASN A 30 5.53 -2.65 -8.24
N ALA A 31 4.50 -1.88 -7.87
CA ALA A 31 4.66 -0.58 -7.21
C ALA A 31 5.56 -0.65 -5.96
N PHE A 32 5.24 -1.54 -5.02
CA PHE A 32 6.00 -1.68 -3.76
C PHE A 32 7.41 -2.22 -3.97
N SER A 33 7.65 -3.07 -4.97
CA SER A 33 9.00 -3.50 -5.33
C SER A 33 9.85 -2.32 -5.83
N ARG A 34 9.27 -1.43 -6.63
CA ARG A 34 9.97 -0.21 -7.11
C ARG A 34 10.21 0.80 -6.00
N TYR A 35 9.25 0.99 -5.09
CA TYR A 35 9.42 1.87 -3.93
C TYR A 35 10.55 1.37 -3.02
N GLU A 36 10.51 0.08 -2.65
CA GLU A 36 11.48 -0.51 -1.73
C GLU A 36 12.91 -0.59 -2.30
N ARG A 37 13.06 -0.61 -3.63
CA ARG A 37 14.37 -0.51 -4.33
C ARG A 37 14.79 0.93 -4.67
N GLY A 38 13.94 1.93 -4.41
CA GLY A 38 14.22 3.32 -4.72
C GLY A 38 14.09 3.70 -6.21
N GLU A 39 13.48 2.83 -7.03
CA GLU A 39 13.25 3.03 -8.46
C GLU A 39 12.01 3.87 -8.78
N ALA A 40 11.19 4.14 -7.76
CA ALA A 40 10.06 5.03 -7.82
C ALA A 40 9.85 5.68 -6.46
N ARG A 41 9.30 6.91 -6.47
CA ARG A 41 8.76 7.51 -5.25
C ARG A 41 7.29 7.10 -5.07
N PRO A 42 6.87 6.75 -3.86
CA PRO A 42 5.47 6.51 -3.56
C PRO A 42 4.65 7.78 -3.73
N MET A 43 3.39 7.65 -4.16
CA MET A 43 2.49 8.80 -4.23
C MET A 43 2.08 9.23 -2.82
N PRO A 44 1.80 10.53 -2.58
CA PRO A 44 1.32 11.00 -1.28
C PRO A 44 0.11 10.24 -0.74
N ALA A 45 -0.81 9.83 -1.62
CA ALA A 45 -1.97 9.02 -1.24
C ALA A 45 -1.59 7.66 -0.63
N VAL A 46 -0.55 6.99 -1.17
CA VAL A 46 -0.03 5.72 -0.63
C VAL A 46 0.57 5.92 0.75
N ILE A 47 1.34 7.00 0.93
CA ILE A 47 1.94 7.36 2.22
C ILE A 47 0.87 7.66 3.26
N ASN A 48 -0.12 8.47 2.90
CA ASN A 48 -1.22 8.84 3.80
C ASN A 48 -2.04 7.62 4.21
N LEU A 49 -2.37 6.73 3.27
CA LEU A 49 -3.10 5.50 3.55
C LEU A 49 -2.32 4.61 4.51
N PHE A 50 -1.04 4.34 4.25
CA PHE A 50 -0.23 3.48 5.12
C PHE A 50 -0.01 4.12 6.50
N SER A 51 0.15 5.44 6.57
CA SER A 51 0.26 6.14 7.86
C SER A 51 -1.03 6.09 8.68
N LEU A 52 -2.19 6.07 8.00
CA LEU A 52 -3.48 5.86 8.66
C LEU A 52 -3.59 4.43 9.18
N LEU A 53 -3.31 3.43 8.32
CA LEU A 53 -3.38 2.01 8.67
C LEU A 53 -2.35 1.61 9.75
N ASP A 54 -1.22 2.30 9.86
CA ASP A 54 -0.26 2.04 10.93
C ASP A 54 -0.83 2.37 12.32
N ARG A 55 -1.74 3.36 12.39
CA ARG A 55 -2.42 3.76 13.62
C ARG A 55 -3.73 2.99 13.82
N HIS A 56 -4.35 2.57 12.73
CA HIS A 56 -5.66 1.94 12.67
C HIS A 56 -5.64 0.68 11.78
N PRO A 57 -4.92 -0.39 12.19
CA PRO A 57 -4.82 -1.61 11.39
C PRO A 57 -6.16 -2.32 11.20
N GLU A 58 -7.14 -2.08 12.09
CA GLU A 58 -8.51 -2.59 12.00
C GLU A 58 -9.24 -2.18 10.71
N LEU A 59 -8.89 -1.02 10.13
CA LEU A 59 -9.50 -0.51 8.90
C LEU A 59 -9.13 -1.32 7.65
N LEU A 60 -8.16 -2.24 7.74
CA LEU A 60 -7.84 -3.15 6.64
C LEU A 60 -9.04 -4.01 6.24
N GLY A 61 -9.88 -4.41 7.20
CA GLY A 61 -11.09 -5.18 6.92
C GLY A 61 -12.05 -4.43 6.02
N GLU A 62 -12.29 -3.15 6.32
CA GLU A 62 -13.19 -2.28 5.55
C GLU A 62 -12.70 -2.07 4.11
N LEU A 63 -11.39 -1.96 3.91
CA LEU A 63 -10.80 -1.78 2.57
C LEU A 63 -10.83 -3.07 1.73
N ALA A 64 -10.80 -4.23 2.36
CA ALA A 64 -10.92 -5.52 1.67
C ALA A 64 -12.37 -5.82 1.25
N GLU A 65 -13.35 -5.31 1.99
CA GLU A 65 -14.79 -5.44 1.70
C GLU A 65 -15.30 -4.43 0.68
N ALA A 66 -14.54 -3.35 0.42
CA ALA A 66 -14.91 -2.37 -0.58
C ALA A 66 -15.10 -3.08 -1.94
N PRO A 67 -16.27 -2.95 -2.60
CA PRO A 67 -16.52 -3.63 -3.86
C PRO A 67 -15.43 -3.23 -4.83
N SER A 68 -14.69 -4.23 -5.31
CA SER A 68 -13.71 -4.07 -6.37
C SER A 68 -14.38 -3.25 -7.46
N ARG A 69 -13.96 -1.99 -7.62
CA ARG A 69 -14.38 -1.17 -8.75
C ARG A 69 -13.74 -1.80 -9.97
N THR A 70 -14.41 -2.82 -10.49
CA THR A 70 -14.10 -3.51 -11.73
C THR A 70 -13.95 -2.45 -12.81
N ASN A 71 -12.86 -2.56 -13.56
CA ASN A 71 -12.57 -1.81 -14.79
C ASN A 71 -13.85 -1.43 -15.53
N VAL A 72 -14.07 -0.12 -15.68
CA VAL A 72 -14.75 0.36 -16.89
C VAL A 72 -13.70 0.27 -17.99
N SER A 73 -13.77 -0.80 -18.77
CA SER A 73 -13.20 -0.87 -20.11
C SER A 73 -13.96 0.08 -21.04
#